data_AF-A0A024HU79-F1
#
_entry.id   AF-A0A024HU79-F1
#
_cell.length_a   1.000
_cell.length_b   1.000
_cell.length_c   1.000
_cell.angle_alpha   90.00
_cell.angle_beta   90.00
_cell.angle_gamma   90.00
#
_symmetry.space_group_name_H-M   'P 1'
#
loop_
_entity.id
_entity.type
_entity.pdbx_description
1 polymer ?
#
loop_
_entity_poly.entity_id
_entity_poly.type
_entity_poly.pdbx_seq_one_letter_code
_entity_poly.pdbx_strand_id
1 'polypeptide(L)'
;MDQEGYYLQTPEGVFSEHREQFTQELRESYPDAHYLYYLTSVVKASNDIKKKLKTHNVYCVRYLIDTIVSHRTMGLDVDLDYELGFTSIVKPDLTLFIDINEGVRQQRITERGKSILDKTLDDTDFRIRFKSQFERLSSHYTIVDNSTTLEACLGSAKNKVDNLIAEKALDKA
;
A
#
# COMPACT_ATOMS: atom_id res chain seq x y z
N MET A 1 -8.09 -14.37 6.42
CA MET A 1 -6.96 -14.07 7.31
C MET A 1 -6.90 -15.17 8.36
N ASP A 2 -5.71 -15.66 8.64
CA ASP A 2 -5.48 -16.65 9.69
C ASP A 2 -5.72 -16.04 11.07
N GLN A 3 -6.14 -16.88 12.02
CA GLN A 3 -6.66 -16.44 13.32
C GLN A 3 -5.61 -15.75 14.20
N GLU A 4 -4.33 -16.02 13.97
CA GLU A 4 -3.20 -15.44 14.69
C GLU A 4 -2.49 -14.33 13.89
N GLY A 5 -3.04 -13.90 12.76
CA GLY A 5 -2.44 -12.86 11.92
C GLY A 5 -2.24 -11.52 12.64
N TYR A 6 -1.08 -10.90 12.46
CA TYR A 6 -0.81 -9.55 12.94
C TYR A 6 -1.16 -8.51 11.87
N TYR A 7 -1.98 -7.53 12.21
CA TYR A 7 -2.40 -6.44 11.33
C TYR A 7 -1.67 -5.14 11.66
N LEU A 8 -1.26 -4.41 10.63
CA LEU A 8 -0.78 -3.02 10.74
C LEU A 8 -1.09 -2.21 9.47
N GLN A 9 -0.81 -0.91 9.50
CA GLN A 9 -0.93 -0.02 8.36
C GLN A 9 0.24 0.98 8.31
N THR A 10 0.50 1.60 7.15
CA THR A 10 1.49 2.69 7.05
C THR A 10 0.85 4.00 6.58
N PRO A 11 1.19 5.15 7.20
CA PRO A 11 1.94 5.29 8.46
C PRO A 11 1.13 4.85 9.69
N GLU A 12 1.81 4.54 10.81
CA GLU A 12 1.21 4.17 12.10
C GLU A 12 2.01 4.79 13.27
N GLY A 13 1.40 4.90 14.45
CA GLY A 13 2.00 5.45 15.66
C GLY A 13 2.35 6.92 15.48
N VAL A 14 3.55 7.33 15.88
CA VAL A 14 4.04 8.72 15.77
C VAL A 14 3.92 9.30 14.35
N PHE A 15 4.06 8.47 13.29
CA PHE A 15 3.88 8.92 11.90
C PHE A 15 2.41 9.07 11.51
N SER A 16 1.47 8.46 12.22
CA SER A 16 0.05 8.74 11.99
C SER A 16 -0.38 9.97 12.78
N GLU A 17 0.09 10.11 14.03
CA GLU A 17 -0.24 11.21 14.94
C GLU A 17 0.19 12.58 14.38
N HIS A 18 1.36 12.64 13.74
CA HIS A 18 1.90 13.89 13.21
C HIS A 18 1.65 14.08 11.71
N ARG A 19 0.89 13.19 11.07
CA ARG A 19 0.72 13.17 9.60
C ARG A 19 0.27 14.51 9.02
N GLU A 20 -0.64 15.21 9.68
CA GLU A 20 -1.18 16.49 9.17
C GLU A 20 -0.09 17.57 9.06
N GLN A 21 0.90 17.55 9.95
CA GLN A 21 2.03 18.49 9.98
C GLN A 21 3.01 18.27 8.81
N PHE A 22 3.02 17.07 8.22
CA PHE A 22 3.98 16.66 7.18
C PHE A 22 3.33 16.40 5.82
N THR A 23 2.03 16.66 5.65
CA THR A 23 1.34 16.27 4.41
C THR A 23 1.10 17.42 3.45
N GLN A 24 0.39 18.49 3.81
CA GLN A 24 -0.05 19.44 2.77
C GLN A 24 1.07 20.31 2.23
N GLU A 25 1.80 21.03 3.10
CA GLU A 25 2.84 21.96 2.68
C GLU A 25 4.03 21.25 2.02
N LEU A 26 4.48 20.14 2.62
CA LEU A 26 5.59 19.35 2.09
C LEU A 26 5.23 18.70 0.76
N ARG A 27 4.00 18.19 0.58
CA ARG A 27 3.62 17.51 -0.67
C ARG A 27 3.74 18.42 -1.88
N GLU A 28 3.36 19.68 -1.76
CA GLU A 28 3.35 20.63 -2.89
C GLU A 28 4.73 21.29 -3.08
N SER A 29 5.38 21.68 -1.97
CA SER A 29 6.60 22.49 -2.04
C SER A 29 7.89 21.67 -1.99
N TYR A 30 7.86 20.50 -1.33
CA TYR A 30 9.04 19.67 -1.03
C TYR A 30 8.71 18.18 -1.17
N PRO A 31 8.39 17.72 -2.39
CA PRO A 31 7.88 16.37 -2.61
C PRO A 31 8.89 15.25 -2.27
N ASP A 32 10.19 15.58 -2.24
CA ASP A 32 11.29 14.76 -1.73
C ASP A 32 11.27 14.61 -0.20
N ALA A 33 11.04 15.69 0.55
CA ALA A 33 10.86 15.62 1.98
C ALA A 33 9.60 14.82 2.36
N HIS A 34 8.51 15.02 1.61
CA HIS A 34 7.29 14.22 1.75
C HIS A 34 7.56 12.72 1.45
N TYR A 35 8.36 12.41 0.43
CA TYR A 35 8.80 11.04 0.13
C TYR A 35 9.58 10.43 1.30
N LEU A 36 10.58 11.13 1.82
CA LEU A 36 11.42 10.66 2.93
C LEU A 36 10.60 10.43 4.21
N TYR A 37 9.58 11.26 4.47
CA TYR A 37 8.66 11.04 5.58
C TYR A 37 7.94 9.68 5.47
N TYR A 38 7.32 9.41 4.31
CA TYR A 38 6.60 8.15 4.08
C TYR A 38 7.54 6.96 4.04
N LEU A 39 8.71 7.09 3.39
CA LEU A 39 9.73 6.04 3.37
C LEU A 39 10.21 5.70 4.79
N THR A 40 10.43 6.69 5.65
CA THR A 40 10.82 6.46 7.05
C THR A 40 9.73 5.68 7.79
N SER A 41 8.45 6.00 7.55
CA SER A 41 7.33 5.25 8.15
C SER A 41 7.30 3.79 7.69
N VAL A 42 7.63 3.52 6.42
CA VAL A 42 7.74 2.16 5.85
C VAL A 42 8.94 1.42 6.43
N VAL A 43 10.09 2.07 6.61
CA VAL A 43 11.28 1.47 7.24
C VAL A 43 10.99 1.09 8.69
N LYS A 44 10.30 1.95 9.45
CA LYS A 44 9.85 1.62 10.82
C LYS A 44 8.92 0.41 10.79
N ALA A 45 7.87 0.44 9.97
CA ALA A 45 6.92 -0.66 9.85
C ALA A 45 7.63 -1.97 9.46
N SER A 46 8.58 -1.92 8.54
CA SER A 46 9.40 -3.06 8.15
C SER A 46 10.15 -3.67 9.34
N ASN A 47 10.73 -2.86 10.22
CA ASN A 47 11.44 -3.37 11.40
C ASN A 47 10.50 -4.06 12.39
N ASP A 48 9.25 -3.60 12.50
CA ASP A 48 8.25 -4.26 13.33
C ASP A 48 7.75 -5.56 12.68
N ILE A 49 7.54 -5.55 11.36
CA ILE A 49 7.20 -6.75 10.57
C ILE A 49 8.29 -7.83 10.77
N LYS A 50 9.59 -7.50 10.69
CA LYS A 50 10.70 -8.44 10.93
C LYS A 50 10.58 -9.16 12.28
N LYS A 51 10.12 -8.46 13.33
CA LYS A 51 9.93 -9.05 14.66
C LYS A 51 8.70 -9.95 14.70
N LYS A 52 7.59 -9.52 14.08
CA LYS A 52 6.30 -10.23 14.11
C LYS A 52 6.28 -11.48 13.24
N LEU A 53 6.98 -11.49 12.10
CA LEU A 53 7.10 -12.65 11.21
C LEU A 53 7.74 -13.88 11.88
N LYS A 54 8.39 -13.72 13.04
CA LYS A 54 8.92 -14.84 13.83
C LYS A 54 7.83 -15.71 14.45
N THR A 55 6.63 -15.16 14.63
CA THR A 55 5.55 -15.80 15.38
C THR A 55 4.19 -15.74 14.69
N HIS A 56 4.00 -14.85 13.71
CA HIS A 56 2.70 -14.65 13.06
C HIS A 56 2.89 -14.32 11.57
N ASN A 57 1.85 -14.62 10.77
CA ASN A 57 1.69 -13.96 9.48
C ASN A 57 1.39 -12.48 9.69
N VAL A 58 1.79 -11.62 8.76
CA VAL A 58 1.63 -10.17 8.88
C VAL A 58 0.87 -9.60 7.69
N TYR A 59 -0.18 -8.84 7.97
CA TYR A 59 -1.02 -8.15 6.99
C TYR A 59 -0.84 -6.64 7.15
N CYS A 60 -0.38 -5.98 6.08
CA CYS A 60 -0.07 -4.56 6.09
C CYS A 60 -0.93 -3.79 5.08
N VAL A 61 -1.68 -2.79 5.55
CA VAL A 61 -2.42 -1.87 4.68
C VAL A 61 -1.52 -0.72 4.25
N ARG A 62 -1.28 -0.67 2.93
CA ARG A 62 -0.33 0.22 2.24
C ARG A 62 1.10 0.00 2.72
N TYR A 63 2.04 0.01 1.80
CA TYR A 63 3.44 -0.24 2.09
C TYR A 63 4.30 0.51 1.05
N LEU A 64 5.51 0.01 0.76
CA LEU A 64 6.46 0.67 -0.13
C LEU A 64 5.89 1.03 -1.51
N ILE A 65 5.13 0.12 -2.14
CA ILE A 65 4.60 0.36 -3.50
C ILE A 65 3.69 1.59 -3.59
N ASP A 66 2.83 1.82 -2.59
CA ASP A 66 1.92 2.98 -2.52
C ASP A 66 2.73 4.27 -2.37
N THR A 67 3.82 4.22 -1.61
CA THR A 67 4.78 5.32 -1.46
C THR A 67 5.44 5.63 -2.80
N ILE A 68 6.02 4.65 -3.47
CA ILE A 68 6.69 4.85 -4.77
C ILE A 68 5.74 5.41 -5.83
N VAL A 69 4.55 4.82 -5.97
CA VAL A 69 3.57 5.26 -6.97
C VAL A 69 3.11 6.68 -6.70
N SER A 70 2.78 7.02 -5.45
CA SER A 70 2.32 8.36 -5.09
C SER A 70 3.36 9.42 -5.45
N HIS A 71 4.64 9.17 -5.18
CA HIS A 71 5.70 10.15 -5.40
C HIS A 71 6.16 10.20 -6.86
N ARG A 72 6.20 9.08 -7.58
CA ARG A 72 6.40 9.08 -9.04
C ARG A 72 5.32 9.88 -9.76
N THR A 73 4.08 9.78 -9.30
CA THR A 73 2.96 10.56 -9.87
C THR A 73 3.14 12.07 -9.68
N MET A 74 3.88 12.47 -8.63
CA MET A 74 4.26 13.85 -8.35
C MET A 74 5.55 14.29 -9.05
N GLY A 75 6.14 13.43 -9.89
CA GLY A 75 7.32 13.76 -10.70
C GLY A 75 8.66 13.33 -10.09
N LEU A 76 8.67 12.60 -8.96
CA LEU A 76 9.91 12.08 -8.40
C LEU A 76 10.40 10.85 -9.16
N ASP A 77 11.71 10.82 -9.44
CA ASP A 77 12.38 9.65 -10.00
C ASP A 77 12.91 8.77 -8.87
N VAL A 78 12.03 7.91 -8.34
CA VAL A 78 12.34 6.97 -7.24
C VAL A 78 11.99 5.56 -7.65
N ASP A 79 12.85 4.59 -7.34
CA ASP A 79 12.65 3.19 -7.68
C ASP A 79 12.03 2.38 -6.54
N LEU A 80 11.34 1.29 -6.91
CA LEU A 80 10.89 0.29 -5.96
C LEU A 80 12.10 -0.54 -5.53
N ASP A 81 12.78 -0.08 -4.49
CA ASP A 81 13.95 -0.75 -3.92
C ASP A 81 13.72 -1.15 -2.46
N TYR A 82 13.98 -2.42 -2.18
CA TYR A 82 13.90 -2.97 -0.83
C TYR A 82 15.24 -2.93 -0.11
N GLU A 83 16.35 -2.61 -0.79
CA GLU A 83 17.70 -2.56 -0.26
C GLU A 83 18.25 -1.12 -0.34
N LEU A 84 17.96 -0.29 0.67
CA LEU A 84 18.29 1.14 0.67
C LEU A 84 19.80 1.43 0.93
N GLY A 85 20.66 0.42 0.93
CA GLY A 85 22.10 0.51 1.21
C GLY A 85 22.48 0.68 2.70
N PHE A 86 21.69 1.42 3.48
CA PHE A 86 21.89 1.57 4.94
C PHE A 86 20.91 0.72 5.77
N THR A 87 19.86 0.21 5.14
CA THR A 87 18.88 -0.71 5.75
C THR A 87 18.12 -1.44 4.65
N SER A 88 17.42 -2.51 5.03
CA SER A 88 16.53 -3.26 4.13
C SER A 88 15.08 -3.23 4.60
N ILE A 89 14.17 -3.12 3.65
CA ILE A 89 12.73 -3.21 3.82
C ILE A 89 12.32 -4.67 3.55
N VAL A 90 11.52 -5.25 4.43
CA VAL A 90 10.96 -6.61 4.22
C VAL A 90 10.11 -6.59 2.98
N LYS A 91 10.49 -7.40 1.99
CA LYS A 91 9.71 -7.62 0.78
C LYS A 91 8.47 -8.46 1.11
N PRO A 92 7.25 -8.03 0.74
CA PRO A 92 6.06 -8.85 0.90
C PRO A 92 6.14 -10.13 0.07
N ASP A 93 5.70 -11.25 0.63
CA ASP A 93 5.49 -12.49 -0.11
C ASP A 93 4.31 -12.38 -1.09
N LEU A 94 3.33 -11.52 -0.78
CA LEU A 94 2.17 -11.21 -1.61
C LEU A 94 1.75 -9.76 -1.41
N THR A 95 1.52 -9.06 -2.52
CA THR A 95 0.90 -7.73 -2.53
C THR A 95 -0.44 -7.84 -3.26
N LEU A 96 -1.52 -7.44 -2.59
CA LEU A 96 -2.85 -7.38 -3.19
C LEU A 96 -3.14 -5.93 -3.62
N PHE A 97 -3.39 -5.74 -4.91
CA PHE A 97 -3.90 -4.48 -5.45
C PHE A 97 -5.42 -4.57 -5.57
N ILE A 98 -6.12 -3.80 -4.74
CA ILE A 98 -7.58 -3.79 -4.73
C ILE A 98 -8.06 -2.83 -5.82
N ASP A 99 -8.40 -3.39 -6.99
CA ASP A 99 -8.90 -2.60 -8.13
C ASP A 99 -10.40 -2.39 -8.03
N ILE A 100 -10.86 -1.27 -8.57
CA ILE A 100 -12.28 -0.90 -8.54
C ILE A 100 -12.63 -0.07 -9.77
N ASN A 101 -13.77 -0.38 -10.38
CA ASN A 101 -14.35 0.43 -11.43
C ASN A 101 -14.58 1.87 -10.92
N GLU A 102 -14.22 2.86 -11.75
CA GLU A 102 -14.28 4.27 -11.36
C GLU A 102 -15.69 4.76 -10.97
N GLY A 103 -16.74 4.24 -11.62
CA GLY A 103 -18.12 4.59 -11.27
C GLY A 103 -18.48 4.15 -9.85
N VAL A 104 -18.13 2.91 -9.50
CA VAL A 104 -18.34 2.36 -8.14
C VAL A 104 -17.46 3.08 -7.12
N ARG A 105 -16.21 3.39 -7.49
CA ARG A 105 -15.29 4.17 -6.64
C ARG A 105 -15.91 5.53 -6.31
N GLN A 106 -16.34 6.29 -7.31
CA GLN A 106 -16.91 7.63 -7.12
C GLN A 106 -18.16 7.61 -6.26
N GLN A 107 -19.03 6.62 -6.44
CA GLN A 107 -20.19 6.41 -5.58
C GLN A 107 -19.76 6.25 -4.11
N ARG A 108 -18.89 5.27 -3.82
CA ARG A 108 -18.47 4.93 -2.44
C ARG A 108 -17.72 6.08 -1.75
N ILE A 109 -16.81 6.78 -2.44
CA ILE A 109 -16.06 7.88 -1.83
C ILE A 109 -16.93 9.13 -1.61
N THR A 110 -17.97 9.32 -2.42
CA THR A 110 -18.93 10.41 -2.24
C THR A 110 -19.81 10.14 -1.01
N GLU A 111 -20.30 8.91 -0.84
CA GLU A 111 -21.09 8.50 0.33
C GLU A 111 -20.28 8.59 1.64
N ARG A 112 -19.00 8.17 1.62
CA ARG A 112 -18.11 8.23 2.79
C ARG A 112 -17.67 9.65 3.16
N GLY A 113 -17.62 10.54 2.18
CA GLY A 113 -16.86 11.78 2.23
C GLY A 113 -15.43 11.62 1.68
N LYS A 114 -15.02 12.61 0.88
CA LYS A 114 -13.74 12.60 0.15
C LYS A 114 -12.59 13.10 1.03
N SER A 115 -11.55 12.27 1.15
CA SER A 115 -10.25 12.69 1.68
C SER A 115 -9.52 13.62 0.72
N ILE A 116 -8.39 14.21 1.15
CA ILE A 116 -7.55 15.05 0.28
C ILE A 116 -7.11 14.26 -0.96
N LEU A 117 -6.65 13.01 -0.80
CA LEU A 117 -6.24 12.18 -1.93
C LEU A 117 -7.42 11.85 -2.86
N ASP A 118 -8.61 11.61 -2.31
CA ASP A 118 -9.81 11.36 -3.13
C ASP A 118 -10.10 12.56 -4.03
N LYS A 119 -9.99 13.78 -3.50
CA LYS A 119 -10.16 15.03 -4.26
C LYS A 119 -9.07 15.20 -5.32
N THR A 120 -7.81 14.88 -5.00
CA THR A 120 -6.71 14.91 -5.99
C THR A 120 -6.98 13.91 -7.13
N LEU A 121 -7.50 12.74 -6.81
CA LEU A 121 -7.83 11.69 -7.79
C LEU A 121 -9.12 11.96 -8.57
N ASP A 122 -9.86 13.03 -8.30
CA ASP A 122 -10.97 13.46 -9.15
C ASP A 122 -10.45 14.07 -10.46
N ASP A 123 -9.26 14.67 -10.44
CA ASP A 123 -8.56 15.11 -11.65
C ASP A 123 -8.21 13.89 -12.52
N THR A 124 -8.77 13.88 -13.73
CA THR A 124 -8.67 12.74 -14.65
C THR A 124 -7.23 12.50 -15.09
N ASP A 125 -6.46 13.56 -15.37
CA ASP A 125 -5.09 13.41 -15.84
C ASP A 125 -4.18 12.89 -14.73
N PHE A 126 -4.35 13.40 -13.51
CA PHE A 126 -3.67 12.91 -12.32
C PHE A 126 -4.03 11.45 -12.06
N ARG A 127 -5.32 11.08 -12.14
CA ARG A 127 -5.78 9.69 -11.93
C ARG A 127 -5.20 8.75 -12.99
N ILE A 128 -5.13 9.15 -14.26
CA ILE A 128 -4.50 8.36 -15.33
C ILE A 128 -3.01 8.18 -15.04
N ARG A 129 -2.29 9.25 -14.69
CA ARG A 129 -0.87 9.15 -14.31
C ARG A 129 -0.69 8.20 -13.11
N PHE A 130 -1.50 8.34 -12.07
CA PHE A 130 -1.45 7.50 -10.88
C PHE A 130 -1.64 6.02 -11.21
N LYS A 131 -2.64 5.68 -12.04
CA LYS A 131 -2.84 4.30 -12.52
C LYS A 131 -1.67 3.79 -13.35
N SER A 132 -1.14 4.59 -14.26
CA SER A 132 0.02 4.20 -15.08
C SER A 132 1.25 3.88 -14.22
N GLN A 133 1.46 4.58 -13.10
CA GLN A 133 2.56 4.29 -12.18
C GLN A 133 2.38 2.95 -11.46
N PHE A 134 1.13 2.57 -11.12
CA PHE A 134 0.84 1.21 -10.63
C PHE A 134 1.09 0.17 -11.72
N GLU A 135 0.60 0.38 -12.95
CA GLU A 135 0.76 -0.57 -14.06
C GLU A 135 2.24 -0.91 -14.36
N ARG A 136 3.13 0.08 -14.24
CA ARG A 136 4.60 -0.12 -14.33
C ARG A 136 5.15 -1.11 -13.30
N LEU A 137 4.45 -1.35 -12.20
CA LEU A 137 4.81 -2.25 -11.11
C LEU A 137 3.89 -3.47 -11.04
N SER A 138 3.14 -3.77 -12.10
CA SER A 138 2.18 -4.89 -12.17
C SER A 138 2.78 -6.27 -11.87
N SER A 139 4.06 -6.47 -12.12
CA SER A 139 4.79 -7.70 -11.73
C SER A 139 4.98 -7.85 -10.22
N HIS A 140 4.74 -6.81 -9.42
CA HIS A 140 4.95 -6.79 -7.97
C HIS A 140 3.66 -6.98 -7.17
N TYR A 141 2.50 -7.10 -7.82
CA TYR A 141 1.22 -7.28 -7.14
C TYR A 141 0.27 -8.18 -7.92
N THR A 142 -0.76 -8.65 -7.23
CA THR A 142 -1.88 -9.38 -7.84
C THR A 142 -3.17 -8.59 -7.62
N ILE A 143 -3.98 -8.49 -8.67
CA ILE A 143 -5.23 -7.74 -8.63
C ILE A 143 -6.33 -8.54 -7.92
N VAL A 144 -7.14 -7.83 -7.12
CA VAL A 144 -8.40 -8.29 -6.55
C VAL A 144 -9.48 -7.28 -6.93
N ASP A 145 -10.53 -7.72 -7.61
CA ASP A 145 -11.64 -6.85 -8.01
C ASP A 145 -12.58 -6.56 -6.83
N ASN A 146 -12.82 -5.27 -6.59
CA ASN A 146 -13.72 -4.72 -5.58
C ASN A 146 -14.89 -3.95 -6.20
N SER A 147 -15.19 -4.18 -7.48
CA SER A 147 -16.30 -3.54 -8.20
C SER A 147 -17.66 -4.18 -7.90
N THR A 148 -17.67 -5.34 -7.23
CA THR A 148 -18.88 -6.11 -6.90
C THR A 148 -19.21 -6.02 -5.40
N THR A 149 -19.52 -7.14 -4.74
CA THR A 149 -19.86 -7.18 -3.31
C THR A 149 -18.61 -7.35 -2.45
N LEU A 150 -18.74 -7.00 -1.17
CA LEU A 150 -17.67 -7.19 -0.20
C LEU A 150 -17.29 -8.67 -0.07
N GLU A 151 -18.29 -9.57 -0.08
CA GLU A 151 -18.10 -11.01 0.05
C GLU A 151 -17.29 -11.59 -1.12
N ALA A 152 -17.57 -11.14 -2.35
CA ALA A 152 -16.83 -11.57 -3.53
C ALA A 152 -15.38 -11.08 -3.50
N CYS A 153 -15.16 -9.81 -3.14
CA CYS A 153 -13.83 -9.24 -2.96
C CYS A 153 -13.05 -9.98 -1.87
N LEU A 154 -13.68 -10.24 -0.71
CA LEU A 154 -13.07 -10.95 0.41
C LEU A 154 -12.74 -12.40 0.06
N GLY A 155 -13.64 -13.10 -0.63
CA GLY A 155 -13.40 -14.48 -1.09
C GLY A 155 -12.19 -14.56 -2.02
N SER A 156 -12.10 -13.65 -2.99
CA SER A 156 -10.96 -13.57 -3.92
C SER A 156 -9.64 -13.26 -3.20
N ALA A 157 -9.62 -12.27 -2.31
CA ALA A 157 -8.45 -11.94 -1.50
C ALA A 157 -8.02 -13.10 -0.60
N LYS A 158 -8.98 -13.74 0.08
CA LYS A 158 -8.73 -14.87 0.98
C LYS A 158 -8.14 -16.07 0.24
N ASN A 159 -8.67 -16.41 -0.94
CA ASN A 159 -8.13 -17.51 -1.74
C ASN A 159 -6.65 -17.29 -2.10
N LYS A 160 -6.26 -16.06 -2.46
CA LYS A 160 -4.85 -15.74 -2.78
C LYS A 160 -3.95 -15.87 -1.56
N VAL A 161 -4.41 -15.42 -0.41
CA VAL A 161 -3.67 -15.53 0.86
C VAL A 161 -3.53 -16.99 1.29
N ASP A 162 -4.63 -17.74 1.28
CA ASP A 162 -4.66 -19.14 1.73
C ASP A 162 -3.76 -20.02 0.83
N ASN A 163 -3.74 -19.78 -0.50
CA ASN A 163 -2.83 -20.47 -1.42
C ASN A 163 -1.36 -20.21 -1.08
N LEU A 164 -0.99 -18.94 -0.84
CA LEU A 164 0.39 -18.59 -0.46
C LEU A 164 0.80 -19.26 0.86
N ILE A 165 -0.09 -19.28 1.86
CA ILE A 165 0.19 -19.93 3.15
C ILE A 165 0.43 -21.43 2.95
N ALA A 166 -0.39 -22.08 2.12
CA ALA A 166 -0.23 -23.50 1.79
C ALA A 166 1.11 -23.78 1.07
N GLU A 167 1.48 -22.97 0.08
CA GLU A 167 2.75 -23.07 -0.63
C GLU A 167 3.95 -22.94 0.33
N LYS A 168 3.94 -21.91 1.20
CA LYS A 168 5.01 -21.67 2.18
C LYS A 168 5.10 -22.73 3.27
N ALA A 169 4.01 -23.46 3.55
CA ALA A 169 4.02 -24.57 4.49
C ALA A 169 4.71 -25.80 3.91
N LEU A 170 4.58 -26.04 2.60
CA LEU A 170 5.26 -27.13 1.89
C LEU A 170 6.77 -26.89 1.79
N ASP A 171 7.22 -25.65 1.59
CA ASP A 171 8.65 -25.31 1.53
C ASP A 171 9.40 -25.53 2.87
N LYS A 172 8.67 -25.68 3.98
CA LYS A 172 9.22 -25.90 5.33
C LYS A 172 9.20 -27.37 5.77
N ALA A 173 8.61 -28.27 4.98
CA ALA A 173 8.49 -29.70 5.27
C ALA A 173 9.61 -30.50 4.59
#